data_AF-A0AAV2TDZ7-F1
#
_entry.id   AF-A0AAV2TDZ7-F1
#
_cell.length_a   1.000
_cell.length_b   1.000
_cell.length_c   1.000
_cell.angle_alpha   90.00
_cell.angle_beta   90.00
_cell.angle_gamma   90.00
#
_symmetry.space_group_name_H-M   'P 1'
#
loop_
_entity.id
_entity.type
_entity.pdbx_description
1 polymer ?
#
loop_
_entity_poly.entity_id
_entity_poly.type
_entity_poly.pdbx_seq_one_letter_code
_entity_poly.pdbx_strand_id
1 'polypeptide(L)'
;MPKVQFVGRKSLHFFGKYMSEIARNLKNRGEGRVVVKETEAEKYKEPCFYVLKRVVPLLSDDSNVRCRAWGQRIFRGRDLGVVLIDGTHEPDWRLLSSEQAELLISSSSKQENVAPDIPVKCTAPMPPLLALHLRQNGRIPAQTIQNAEAYMKSKKVPDSMVEAEGFLLLTKQTEDPTSFQVPIEPSPEERQRIHPPYSVVSKDGLLIKPNYDRKTYYIRRADTPGLYWKVFLSKDNDTDADITDKKKEELEPSS
;
A
#
# COMPACT_ATOMS: atom_id res chain seq x y z
N MET A 1 -5.57 18.33 32.43
CA MET A 1 -5.15 17.36 31.38
C MET A 1 -5.34 18.02 30.02
N PRO A 2 -4.38 17.90 29.07
CA PRO A 2 -4.52 18.54 27.76
C PRO A 2 -5.68 17.91 26.99
N LYS A 3 -6.51 18.75 26.33
CA LYS A 3 -7.63 18.28 25.51
C LYS A 3 -7.06 17.57 24.28
N VAL A 4 -7.50 16.34 24.01
CA VAL A 4 -7.06 15.55 22.85
C VAL A 4 -8.23 15.38 21.90
N GLN A 5 -8.04 15.80 20.64
CA GLN A 5 -8.95 15.49 19.54
C GLN A 5 -8.26 14.55 18.56
N PHE A 6 -8.96 13.53 18.11
CA PHE A 6 -8.45 12.62 17.09
C PHE A 6 -8.80 13.16 15.70
N VAL A 7 -7.79 13.45 14.89
CA VAL A 7 -7.94 13.98 13.53
C VAL A 7 -7.34 12.98 12.55
N GLY A 8 -8.15 12.46 11.63
CA GLY A 8 -7.73 11.51 10.60
C GLY A 8 -8.73 10.38 10.39
N ARG A 9 -8.42 9.49 9.45
CA ARG A 9 -9.18 8.24 9.29
C ARG A 9 -8.67 7.24 10.31
N LYS A 10 -9.57 6.65 11.10
CA LYS A 10 -9.22 5.48 11.91
C LYS A 10 -8.71 4.41 10.92
N SER A 11 -7.45 4.02 11.03
CA SER A 11 -6.89 2.88 10.30
C SER A 11 -7.57 1.63 10.84
N LEU A 12 -8.69 1.22 10.22
CA LEU A 12 -9.53 0.15 10.74
C LEU A 12 -8.86 -1.23 10.72
N HIS A 13 -7.77 -1.42 9.96
CA HIS A 13 -7.23 -2.75 9.66
C HIS A 13 -5.71 -2.90 9.84
N PHE A 14 -4.99 -1.88 10.32
CA PHE A 14 -3.54 -1.97 10.48
C PHE A 14 -3.17 -2.06 11.96
N PHE A 15 -2.53 -3.16 12.32
CA PHE A 15 -2.15 -3.48 13.69
C PHE A 15 -0.66 -3.84 13.72
N GLY A 16 0.20 -2.82 13.60
CA GLY A 16 1.65 -3.03 13.57
C GLY A 16 2.46 -1.75 13.73
N LYS A 17 3.77 -1.87 13.55
CA LYS A 17 4.70 -0.74 13.56
C LYS A 17 5.08 -0.36 12.12
N TYR A 18 5.67 0.82 11.96
CA TYR A 18 6.25 1.19 10.67
C TYR A 18 7.55 0.43 10.42
N MET A 19 7.80 0.06 9.17
CA MET A 19 9.05 -0.61 8.78
C MET A 19 10.29 0.25 9.12
N SER A 20 10.18 1.56 8.94
CA SER A 20 11.23 2.53 9.27
C SER A 20 11.57 2.56 10.76
N GLU A 21 10.57 2.47 11.63
CA GLU A 21 10.75 2.44 13.09
C GLU A 21 11.45 1.15 13.53
N ILE A 22 11.02 0.01 12.98
CA ILE A 22 11.66 -1.28 13.24
C ILE A 22 13.13 -1.23 12.80
N ALA A 23 13.38 -0.82 11.56
CA ALA A 23 14.72 -0.77 10.99
C ALA A 23 15.63 0.21 11.77
N ARG A 24 15.12 1.37 12.21
CA ARG A 24 15.90 2.36 12.95
C ARG A 24 16.39 1.85 14.30
N ASN A 25 15.61 1.01 14.97
CA ASN A 25 15.93 0.49 16.29
C ASN A 25 16.89 -0.71 16.26
N LEU A 26 17.16 -1.26 15.07
CA LEU A 26 18.01 -2.43 14.90
C LEU A 26 19.41 -2.07 14.39
N LYS A 27 20.41 -2.82 14.85
CA LYS A 27 21.78 -2.74 14.32
C LYS A 27 21.76 -3.11 12.83
N ASN A 28 22.57 -2.42 12.02
CA ASN A 28 22.65 -2.59 10.57
C ASN A 28 21.28 -2.49 9.86
N ARG A 29 20.33 -1.75 10.46
CA ARG A 29 18.96 -1.61 9.97
C ARG A 29 18.18 -2.92 9.84
N GLY A 30 18.53 -3.91 10.65
CA GLY A 30 17.80 -5.18 10.71
C GLY A 30 18.09 -6.15 9.56
N GLU A 31 19.22 -6.01 8.87
CA GLU A 31 19.66 -6.99 7.88
C GLU A 31 19.69 -8.41 8.46
N GLY A 32 19.14 -9.37 7.71
CA GLY A 32 18.98 -10.78 8.10
C GLY A 32 17.80 -11.06 9.05
N ARG A 33 17.06 -10.05 9.52
CA ARG A 33 15.90 -10.25 10.39
C ARG A 33 14.63 -10.56 9.59
N VAL A 34 13.78 -11.38 10.19
CA VAL A 34 12.48 -11.75 9.63
C VAL A 34 11.40 -10.79 10.12
N VAL A 35 10.66 -10.24 9.18
CA VAL A 35 9.51 -9.38 9.42
C VAL A 35 8.28 -9.97 8.74
N VAL A 36 7.13 -9.79 9.38
CA VAL A 36 5.82 -10.25 8.89
C VAL A 36 4.91 -9.03 8.76
N LYS A 37 4.05 -9.07 7.75
CA LYS A 37 2.96 -8.13 7.56
C LYS A 37 1.69 -8.73 8.14
N GLU A 38 1.08 -8.09 9.14
CA GLU A 38 -0.04 -8.72 9.86
C GLU A 38 -1.28 -8.92 9.00
N THR A 39 -1.58 -7.99 8.08
CA THR A 39 -2.68 -8.21 7.12
C THR A 39 -2.47 -9.43 6.22
N GLU A 40 -1.22 -9.77 5.88
CA GLU A 40 -0.92 -10.97 5.09
C GLU A 40 -1.01 -12.23 5.95
N ALA A 41 -0.52 -12.17 7.19
CA ALA A 41 -0.57 -13.28 8.13
C ALA A 41 -1.99 -13.62 8.59
N GLU A 42 -2.89 -12.64 8.70
CA GLU A 42 -4.30 -12.86 9.01
C GLU A 42 -5.06 -13.43 7.80
N LYS A 43 -4.72 -12.98 6.60
CA LYS A 43 -5.41 -13.38 5.36
C LYS A 43 -5.04 -14.79 4.88
N TYR A 44 -3.78 -15.18 5.03
CA TYR A 44 -3.25 -16.44 4.52
C TYR A 44 -2.79 -17.34 5.67
N LYS A 45 -3.25 -18.59 5.67
CA LYS A 45 -2.80 -19.60 6.66
C LYS A 45 -1.37 -20.07 6.38
N GLU A 46 -0.95 -19.97 5.13
CA GLU A 46 0.39 -20.38 4.70
C GLU A 46 1.45 -19.37 5.16
N PRO A 47 2.70 -19.80 5.41
CA PRO A 47 3.74 -18.92 5.92
C PRO A 47 4.06 -17.80 4.92
N CYS A 48 3.87 -16.56 5.38
CA CYS A 48 4.17 -15.33 4.64
C CYS A 48 5.11 -14.46 5.46
N PHE A 49 6.33 -14.24 4.99
CA PHE A 49 7.31 -13.41 5.69
C PHE A 49 8.37 -12.84 4.74
N TYR A 50 9.11 -11.87 5.25
CA TYR A 50 10.17 -11.18 4.54
C TYR A 50 11.46 -11.27 5.33
N VAL A 51 12.55 -11.67 4.67
CA VAL A 51 13.90 -11.59 5.23
C VAL A 51 14.54 -10.30 4.74
N LEU A 52 14.77 -9.36 5.65
CA LEU A 52 15.33 -8.06 5.31
C LEU A 52 16.76 -8.20 4.79
N LYS A 53 17.07 -7.65 3.62
CA LYS A 53 18.44 -7.56 3.10
C LYS A 53 18.99 -6.14 3.18
N ARG A 54 18.19 -5.16 2.78
CA ARG A 54 18.63 -3.75 2.77
C ARG A 54 17.48 -2.84 3.08
N VAL A 55 17.68 -1.90 3.99
CA VAL A 55 16.70 -0.84 4.28
C VAL A 55 17.37 0.52 4.17
N VAL A 56 16.79 1.39 3.35
CA VAL A 56 17.23 2.76 3.13
C VAL A 56 16.09 3.70 3.53
N PRO A 57 16.22 4.48 4.61
CA PRO A 57 15.24 5.49 4.97
C PRO A 57 15.23 6.57 3.88
N LEU A 58 14.04 7.10 3.59
CA LEU A 58 13.90 8.22 2.68
C LEU A 58 14.20 9.51 3.45
N LEU A 59 15.41 10.04 3.29
CA LEU A 59 15.86 11.27 3.97
C LEU A 59 15.02 12.50 3.58
N SER A 60 14.37 12.48 2.42
CA SER A 60 13.50 13.56 1.95
C SER A 60 12.15 13.62 2.69
N ASP A 61 11.83 12.63 3.53
CA ASP A 61 10.56 12.55 4.24
C ASP A 61 10.71 13.07 5.68
N ASP A 62 10.18 14.27 5.94
CA ASP A 62 10.18 14.90 7.28
C ASP A 62 9.48 14.04 8.35
N SER A 63 8.57 13.16 7.92
CA SER A 63 7.85 12.27 8.83
C SER A 63 8.71 11.09 9.32
N ASN A 64 9.86 10.83 8.70
CA ASN A 64 10.73 9.66 8.95
C ASN A 64 10.01 8.31 8.86
N VAL A 65 8.81 8.27 8.27
CA VAL A 65 7.97 7.07 8.22
C VAL A 65 8.31 6.23 7.00
N ARG A 66 8.64 6.87 5.88
CA ARG A 66 8.89 6.15 4.62
C ARG A 66 10.31 5.60 4.55
N CYS A 67 10.42 4.38 4.06
CA CYS A 67 11.70 3.76 3.73
C CYS A 67 11.57 2.91 2.48
N ARG A 68 12.67 2.71 1.77
CA ARG A 68 12.79 1.70 0.72
C ARG A 68 13.45 0.47 1.35
N ALA A 69 12.74 -0.64 1.36
CA ALA A 69 13.23 -1.89 1.91
C ALA A 69 13.29 -2.94 0.80
N TRP A 70 14.37 -3.70 0.77
CA TRP A 70 14.56 -4.87 -0.08
C TRP A 70 14.72 -6.07 0.82
N GLY A 71 14.05 -7.15 0.48
CA GLY A 71 14.09 -8.39 1.24
C GLY A 71 13.77 -9.59 0.37
N GLN A 72 14.17 -10.76 0.85
CA GLN A 72 13.71 -12.01 0.27
C GLN A 72 12.27 -12.23 0.72
N ARG A 73 11.35 -12.30 -0.25
CA ARG A 73 9.91 -12.45 0.01
C ARG A 73 9.54 -13.93 -0.08
N ILE A 74 9.05 -14.48 1.02
CA ILE A 74 8.44 -15.80 1.04
C ILE A 74 6.94 -15.60 1.17
N PHE A 75 6.20 -15.94 0.12
CA PHE A 75 4.75 -15.74 0.05
C PHE A 75 4.07 -17.09 -0.11
N ARG A 76 3.18 -17.41 0.85
CA ARG A 76 2.45 -18.68 0.90
C ARG A 76 3.35 -19.91 0.75
N GLY A 77 4.51 -19.87 1.43
CA GLY A 77 5.53 -20.92 1.39
C GLY A 77 6.43 -20.92 0.14
N ARG A 78 6.24 -20.02 -0.82
CA ARG A 78 7.08 -19.92 -2.03
C ARG A 78 8.09 -18.79 -1.91
N ASP A 79 9.32 -19.07 -2.30
CA ASP A 79 10.36 -18.05 -2.39
C ASP A 79 10.21 -17.27 -3.71
N LEU A 80 9.89 -15.98 -3.60
CA LEU A 80 9.80 -15.05 -4.72
C LEU A 80 11.13 -14.32 -4.97
N GLY A 81 12.19 -14.66 -4.23
CA GLY A 81 13.49 -14.04 -4.32
C GLY A 81 13.52 -12.64 -3.69
N VAL A 82 14.52 -11.84 -4.09
CA VAL A 82 14.72 -10.50 -3.53
C VAL A 82 13.85 -9.49 -4.26
N VAL A 83 12.88 -8.93 -3.53
CA VAL A 83 11.91 -7.98 -4.08
C VAL A 83 11.96 -6.66 -3.29
N LEU A 84 11.60 -5.57 -3.96
CA LEU A 84 11.30 -4.31 -3.28
C LEU A 84 10.01 -4.49 -2.47
N ILE A 85 10.08 -4.23 -1.17
CA ILE A 85 8.93 -4.39 -0.29
C ILE A 85 7.99 -3.20 -0.51
N ASP A 86 6.78 -3.47 -0.96
CA ASP A 86 5.72 -2.47 -1.10
C ASP A 86 5.04 -2.19 0.25
N GLY A 87 4.39 -1.02 0.38
CA GLY A 87 3.63 -0.69 1.58
C GLY A 87 4.48 -0.48 2.84
N THR A 88 5.77 -0.14 2.73
CA THR A 88 6.67 0.10 3.88
C THR A 88 6.23 1.25 4.80
N HIS A 89 5.40 2.15 4.29
CA HIS A 89 4.81 3.27 5.02
C HIS A 89 3.55 2.90 5.78
N GLU A 90 3.01 1.69 5.57
CA GLU A 90 1.86 1.17 6.29
C GLU A 90 2.32 0.65 7.66
N PRO A 91 1.56 0.91 8.72
CA PRO A 91 1.88 0.50 10.08
C PRO A 91 1.38 -0.92 10.36
N ASP A 92 1.88 -1.88 9.59
CA ASP A 92 1.38 -3.25 9.60
C ASP A 92 2.48 -4.29 9.82
N TRP A 93 3.68 -3.81 10.15
CA TRP A 93 4.87 -4.64 10.22
C TRP A 93 5.11 -5.09 11.66
N ARG A 94 5.43 -6.37 11.82
CA ARG A 94 5.91 -6.96 13.07
C ARG A 94 7.27 -7.61 12.86
N LEU A 95 8.19 -7.30 13.76
CA LEU A 95 9.48 -7.99 13.86
C LEU A 95 9.27 -9.28 14.66
N LEU A 96 9.75 -10.40 14.14
CA LEU A 96 9.71 -11.67 14.86
C LEU A 96 10.93 -11.84 15.78
N SER A 97 10.74 -12.59 16.87
CA SER A 97 11.87 -13.09 17.65
C SER A 97 12.65 -14.13 16.83
N SER A 98 13.92 -14.36 17.19
CA SER A 98 14.75 -15.33 16.47
C SER A 98 14.13 -16.73 16.45
N GLU A 99 13.60 -17.19 17.59
CA GLU A 99 12.93 -18.49 17.70
C GLU A 99 11.69 -18.59 16.80
N GLN A 100 10.84 -17.57 16.80
CA GLN A 100 9.65 -17.53 15.94
C GLN A 100 10.03 -17.50 14.46
N ALA A 101 11.10 -16.78 14.12
CA ALA A 101 11.63 -16.72 12.77
C ALA A 101 12.13 -18.09 12.29
N GLU A 102 12.90 -18.81 13.11
CA GLU A 102 13.39 -20.16 12.79
C GLU A 102 12.23 -21.16 12.61
N LEU A 103 11.21 -21.07 13.46
CA LEU A 103 10.00 -21.88 13.33
C LEU A 103 9.25 -21.60 12.02
N LEU A 104 9.14 -20.34 11.59
CA LEU A 104 8.51 -20.01 10.30
C LEU A 104 9.35 -20.42 9.09
N ILE A 105 10.67 -20.28 9.16
CA ILE A 105 11.58 -20.69 8.07
C ILE A 105 11.55 -22.21 7.92
N SER A 106 11.57 -22.94 9.04
CA SER A 106 11.44 -24.40 9.02
C SER A 106 10.05 -24.85 8.58
N SER A 107 8.98 -24.11 8.91
CA SER A 107 7.63 -24.43 8.45
C SER A 107 7.45 -24.17 6.95
N SER A 108 8.04 -23.12 6.38
CA SER A 108 8.01 -22.85 4.95
C SER A 108 8.79 -23.86 4.11
N SER A 109 9.76 -24.54 4.72
CA SER A 109 10.53 -25.59 4.05
C SER A 109 9.72 -26.89 3.87
N LYS A 110 8.62 -27.06 4.62
CA LYS A 110 7.75 -28.24 4.52
C LYS A 110 6.73 -28.05 3.41
N GLN A 111 6.70 -28.97 2.44
CA GLN A 111 5.79 -28.92 1.29
C GLN A 111 4.30 -28.89 1.69
N GLU A 112 3.94 -29.49 2.83
CA GLU A 112 2.57 -29.51 3.36
C GLU A 112 2.01 -28.12 3.68
N ASN A 113 2.88 -27.16 4.01
CA ASN A 113 2.50 -25.80 4.37
C ASN A 113 2.53 -24.84 3.18
N VAL A 114 2.99 -25.31 2.00
CA VAL A 114 3.06 -24.50 0.79
C VAL A 114 1.69 -24.47 0.12
N ALA A 115 1.28 -23.30 -0.37
CA ALA A 115 0.00 -23.19 -1.08
C ALA A 115 -0.03 -24.10 -2.31
N PRO A 116 -1.15 -24.81 -2.56
CA PRO A 116 -1.28 -25.70 -3.70
C PRO A 116 -1.22 -24.93 -5.02
N ASP A 117 -0.59 -25.54 -6.03
CA ASP A 117 -0.59 -25.03 -7.41
C ASP A 117 -1.98 -25.24 -8.02
N ILE A 118 -2.73 -24.14 -8.15
CA ILE A 118 -4.01 -24.13 -8.85
C ILE A 118 -3.74 -23.64 -10.28
N PRO A 119 -3.96 -24.46 -11.32
CA PRO A 119 -3.78 -24.02 -12.69
C PRO A 119 -4.82 -22.94 -13.02
N VAL A 120 -4.36 -21.69 -13.16
CA VAL A 120 -5.21 -20.56 -13.55
C VAL A 120 -5.22 -20.45 -15.07
N LYS A 121 -6.41 -20.40 -15.66
CA LYS A 121 -6.57 -20.11 -17.09
C LYS A 121 -6.15 -18.67 -17.36
N CYS A 122 -4.95 -18.47 -17.92
CA CYS A 122 -4.37 -17.15 -18.25
C CYS A 122 -4.92 -16.52 -19.53
N THR A 123 -6.07 -17.01 -19.99
CA THR A 123 -6.73 -16.55 -21.20
C THR A 123 -8.12 -16.06 -20.82
N ALA A 124 -8.35 -14.77 -20.99
CA ALA A 124 -9.67 -14.18 -20.84
C ALA A 124 -10.29 -13.93 -22.22
N PRO A 125 -11.62 -14.04 -22.36
CA PRO A 125 -12.29 -13.55 -23.56
C PRO A 125 -12.00 -12.05 -23.76
N MET A 126 -11.66 -11.70 -24.99
CA MET A 126 -11.47 -10.34 -25.44
C MET A 126 -12.82 -9.63 -25.40
N PRO A 127 -12.89 -8.38 -24.90
CA PRO A 127 -14.11 -7.60 -24.98
C PRO A 127 -14.60 -7.49 -26.44
N PRO A 128 -15.91 -7.64 -26.71
CA PRO A 128 -16.43 -7.75 -28.08
C PRO A 128 -16.12 -6.54 -28.94
N LEU A 129 -16.22 -5.33 -28.38
CA LEU A 129 -15.91 -4.08 -29.08
C LEU A 129 -14.43 -4.01 -29.48
N LEU A 130 -13.53 -4.48 -28.61
CA LEU A 130 -12.09 -4.48 -28.89
C LEU A 130 -11.76 -5.48 -30.01
N ALA A 131 -12.40 -6.66 -30.00
CA ALA A 131 -12.28 -7.63 -31.08
C ALA A 131 -12.72 -7.08 -32.43
N LEU A 132 -13.88 -6.40 -32.49
CA LEU A 132 -14.38 -5.76 -33.71
C LEU A 132 -13.42 -4.68 -34.21
N HIS A 133 -12.95 -3.81 -33.32
CA HIS A 133 -12.02 -2.73 -33.66
C HIS A 133 -10.71 -3.27 -34.24
N LEU A 134 -10.12 -4.31 -33.63
CA LEU A 134 -8.89 -4.93 -34.11
C LEU A 134 -9.08 -5.67 -35.44
N ARG A 135 -10.24 -6.31 -35.64
CA ARG A 135 -10.61 -6.98 -36.90
C ARG A 135 -10.73 -5.96 -38.04
N GLN A 136 -11.44 -4.86 -37.81
CA GLN A 136 -11.62 -3.79 -38.81
C GLN A 136 -10.29 -3.14 -39.20
N ASN A 137 -9.38 -2.97 -38.24
CA ASN A 137 -8.07 -2.38 -38.47
C ASN A 137 -7.02 -3.36 -39.03
N GLY A 138 -7.40 -4.60 -39.36
CA GLY A 138 -6.49 -5.60 -39.92
C GLY A 138 -5.32 -5.98 -39.01
N ARG A 139 -5.45 -5.78 -37.69
CA ARG A 139 -4.38 -6.07 -36.71
C ARG A 139 -4.31 -7.53 -36.31
N ILE A 140 -5.38 -8.29 -36.57
CA ILE A 140 -5.46 -9.73 -36.31
C ILE A 140 -5.20 -10.48 -37.62
N PRO A 141 -4.26 -11.45 -37.66
CA PRO A 141 -4.02 -12.26 -38.85
C PRO A 141 -5.27 -13.04 -39.29
N ALA A 142 -5.53 -13.12 -40.60
CA ALA A 142 -6.70 -13.80 -41.15
C ALA A 142 -6.77 -15.30 -40.77
N GLN A 143 -5.61 -15.96 -40.66
CA GLN A 143 -5.52 -17.35 -40.20
C GLN A 143 -6.05 -17.52 -38.75
N THR A 144 -5.76 -16.55 -37.87
CA THR A 144 -6.23 -16.56 -36.48
C THR A 144 -7.75 -16.41 -36.41
N ILE A 145 -8.33 -15.58 -37.28
CA ILE A 145 -9.79 -15.39 -37.38
C ILE A 145 -10.48 -16.70 -37.80
N GLN A 146 -9.95 -17.38 -38.83
CA GLN A 146 -10.48 -18.66 -39.30
C GLN A 146 -10.43 -19.75 -38.22
N ASN A 147 -9.31 -19.83 -37.50
CA ASN A 147 -9.15 -20.78 -36.40
C ASN A 147 -10.13 -20.50 -35.25
N ALA A 148 -10.34 -19.22 -34.90
CA ALA A 148 -11.30 -18.81 -33.89
C ALA A 148 -12.75 -19.15 -34.30
N GLU A 149 -13.14 -18.86 -35.53
CA GLU A 149 -14.47 -19.19 -36.07
C GLU A 149 -14.70 -20.71 -36.12
N ALA A 150 -13.69 -21.50 -36.48
CA ALA A 150 -13.76 -22.96 -36.47
C ALA A 150 -13.89 -23.53 -35.05
N TYR A 151 -13.14 -22.98 -34.09
CA TYR A 151 -13.23 -23.35 -32.68
C TYR A 151 -14.63 -23.08 -32.12
N MET A 152 -15.21 -21.90 -32.39
CA MET A 152 -16.55 -21.55 -31.94
C MET A 152 -17.63 -22.48 -32.51
N LYS A 153 -17.54 -22.84 -33.80
CA LYS A 153 -18.44 -23.82 -34.45
C LYS A 153 -18.38 -25.20 -33.79
N SER A 154 -17.20 -25.62 -33.32
CA SER A 154 -17.01 -26.93 -32.67
C SER A 154 -17.66 -27.03 -31.29
N LYS A 155 -17.79 -25.91 -30.59
CA LYS A 155 -18.10 -25.87 -29.14
C LYS A 155 -19.62 -25.82 -28.85
N LYS A 156 -20.47 -25.72 -29.89
CA LYS A 156 -21.95 -25.62 -29.78
C LYS A 156 -22.42 -24.63 -28.69
N VAL A 157 -21.76 -23.48 -28.61
CA VAL A 157 -22.07 -22.44 -27.63
C VAL A 157 -23.34 -21.69 -28.08
N PRO A 158 -24.30 -21.38 -27.19
CA PRO A 158 -25.48 -20.59 -27.55
C PRO A 158 -25.08 -19.21 -28.08
N ASP A 159 -25.78 -18.70 -29.09
CA ASP A 159 -25.44 -17.48 -29.85
C ASP A 159 -25.18 -16.25 -28.96
N SER A 160 -25.85 -16.13 -27.81
CA SER A 160 -25.64 -15.04 -26.84
C SER A 160 -24.27 -15.06 -26.15
N MET A 161 -23.59 -16.21 -26.08
CA MET A 161 -22.24 -16.35 -25.54
C MET A 161 -21.17 -16.32 -26.64
N VAL A 162 -21.58 -16.38 -27.92
CA VAL A 162 -20.66 -16.39 -29.07
C VAL A 162 -19.93 -15.05 -29.24
N GLU A 163 -20.59 -13.93 -28.94
CA GLU A 163 -19.99 -12.60 -29.04
C GLU A 163 -18.83 -12.37 -28.06
N ALA A 164 -18.79 -13.13 -26.95
CA ALA A 164 -17.78 -12.98 -25.92
C ALA A 164 -16.56 -13.92 -26.12
N GLU A 165 -16.73 -15.12 -26.69
CA GLU A 165 -15.71 -16.19 -26.57
C GLU A 165 -14.71 -16.34 -27.74
N GLY A 166 -14.62 -15.40 -28.67
CA GLY A 166 -13.85 -15.59 -29.91
C GLY A 166 -12.33 -15.35 -29.81
N PHE A 167 -11.91 -14.25 -29.22
CA PHE A 167 -10.49 -13.89 -29.11
C PHE A 167 -10.06 -13.96 -27.65
N LEU A 168 -8.90 -14.52 -27.37
CA LEU A 168 -8.39 -14.61 -26.01
C LEU A 168 -7.30 -13.56 -25.80
N LEU A 169 -7.47 -12.73 -24.78
CA LEU A 169 -6.41 -11.85 -24.28
C LEU A 169 -5.59 -12.60 -23.23
N LEU A 170 -4.27 -12.50 -23.34
CA LEU A 170 -3.36 -12.83 -22.25
C LEU A 170 -3.55 -11.76 -21.17
N THR A 171 -4.06 -12.16 -20.02
CA THR A 171 -4.16 -11.25 -18.88
C THR A 171 -2.82 -11.18 -18.16
N LYS A 172 -2.43 -9.96 -17.77
CA LYS A 172 -1.25 -9.77 -16.93
C LYS A 172 -1.48 -10.48 -15.59
N GLN A 173 -0.59 -11.39 -15.22
CA GLN A 173 -0.52 -11.89 -13.84
C GLN A 173 0.10 -10.79 -12.98
N THR A 174 -0.64 -10.31 -11.97
CA THR A 174 -0.18 -9.27 -11.03
C THR A 174 1.09 -9.64 -10.28
N GLU A 175 1.39 -10.94 -10.17
CA GLU A 175 2.48 -11.50 -9.37
C GLU A 175 3.62 -12.09 -10.22
N ASP A 176 3.57 -11.95 -11.55
CA ASP A 176 4.64 -12.46 -12.42
C ASP A 176 5.82 -11.44 -12.44
N PRO A 177 6.99 -11.79 -11.88
CA PRO A 177 8.15 -10.90 -11.80
C PRO A 177 8.74 -10.57 -13.19
N THR A 178 8.35 -11.33 -14.22
CA THR A 178 8.79 -11.16 -15.62
C THR A 178 7.85 -10.27 -16.43
N SER A 179 6.74 -9.81 -15.85
CA SER A 179 5.73 -9.02 -16.54
C SER A 179 6.18 -7.56 -16.74
N PHE A 180 7.02 -7.35 -17.77
CA PHE A 180 7.56 -6.08 -18.29
C PHE A 180 6.83 -4.83 -17.77
N GLN A 181 7.28 -4.32 -16.63
CA GLN A 181 7.08 -2.92 -16.26
C GLN A 181 8.40 -2.24 -16.51
N VAL A 182 8.52 -1.63 -17.70
CA VAL A 182 9.49 -0.55 -17.87
C VAL A 182 9.09 0.51 -16.84
N PRO A 183 10.00 0.93 -15.94
CA PRO A 183 9.73 2.03 -15.04
C PRO A 183 9.33 3.24 -15.88
N ILE A 184 8.06 3.67 -15.79
CA ILE A 184 7.61 4.87 -16.46
C ILE A 184 8.21 6.03 -15.68
N GLU A 185 9.29 6.58 -16.21
CA GLU A 185 9.81 7.83 -15.70
C GLU A 185 8.79 8.93 -16.00
N PRO A 186 8.37 9.72 -14.99
CA PRO A 186 7.41 10.78 -15.21
C PRO A 186 8.00 11.81 -16.17
N SER A 187 7.15 12.32 -17.06
CA SER A 187 7.54 13.30 -18.07
C SER A 187 8.02 14.60 -17.41
N PRO A 188 8.84 15.41 -18.09
CA PRO A 188 9.34 16.67 -17.50
C PRO A 188 8.20 17.63 -17.09
N GLU A 189 7.05 17.58 -17.77
CA GLU A 189 5.87 18.38 -17.43
C GLU A 189 5.18 17.88 -16.17
N GLU A 190 5.10 16.57 -15.97
CA GLU A 190 4.53 15.95 -14.77
C GLU A 190 5.40 16.23 -13.54
N ARG A 191 6.73 16.23 -13.72
CA ARG A 191 7.69 16.59 -12.66
C ARG A 191 7.51 18.03 -12.17
N GLN A 192 7.09 18.96 -13.04
CA GLN A 192 6.85 20.37 -12.70
C GLN A 192 5.54 20.60 -11.93
N ARG A 193 4.58 19.69 -12.04
CA ARG A 193 3.26 19.79 -11.37
C ARG A 193 3.27 19.25 -9.94
N ILE A 194 4.34 18.59 -9.51
CA ILE A 194 4.48 18.02 -8.17
C ILE A 194 4.96 19.11 -7.21
N HIS A 195 4.11 19.45 -6.22
CA HIS A 195 4.45 20.41 -5.16
C HIS A 195 4.78 19.66 -3.85
N PRO A 196 5.88 20.00 -3.12
CA PRO A 196 6.86 21.05 -3.43
C PRO A 196 7.91 20.59 -4.48
N PRO A 197 8.55 21.54 -5.20
CA PRO A 197 9.63 21.23 -6.13
C PRO A 197 10.82 20.56 -5.44
N TYR A 198 11.47 19.62 -6.12
CA TYR A 198 12.46 18.65 -5.60
C TYR A 198 13.76 19.25 -5.00
N SER A 199 13.92 20.57 -4.95
CA SER A 199 15.03 21.22 -4.25
C SER A 199 14.55 21.74 -2.88
N VAL A 200 14.85 20.99 -1.83
CA VAL A 200 14.71 21.47 -0.45
C VAL A 200 15.79 22.53 -0.23
N VAL A 201 15.39 23.78 0.05
CA VAL A 201 16.32 24.86 0.37
C VAL A 201 16.85 24.64 1.79
N SER A 202 18.10 24.19 1.90
CA SER A 202 18.87 24.16 3.14
C SER A 202 19.71 25.43 3.24
N LYS A 203 19.80 26.03 4.44
CA LYS A 203 20.89 26.95 4.80
C LYS A 203 21.90 26.13 5.60
N ASP A 204 23.17 26.23 5.21
CA ASP A 204 24.32 25.60 5.90
C ASP A 204 24.24 24.06 6.05
N GLY A 205 23.51 23.38 5.16
CA GLY A 205 23.38 21.92 5.18
C GLY A 205 22.55 21.36 6.35
N LEU A 206 21.92 22.22 7.16
CA LEU A 206 21.06 21.85 8.27
C LEU A 206 19.61 22.24 7.97
N LEU A 207 18.71 21.27 8.07
CA LEU A 207 17.26 21.50 8.04
C LEU A 207 16.84 22.19 9.35
N ILE A 208 16.73 23.51 9.33
CA ILE A 208 16.21 24.29 10.47
C ILE A 208 14.68 24.11 10.48
N LYS A 209 14.18 23.29 11.41
CA LYS A 209 12.74 23.22 11.66
C LYS A 209 12.28 24.58 12.19
N PRO A 210 11.18 25.16 11.67
CA PRO A 210 10.67 26.39 12.22
C PRO A 210 10.27 26.16 13.69
N ASN A 211 10.74 27.03 14.58
CA ASN A 211 10.37 26.96 15.99
C ASN A 211 8.92 27.43 16.12
N TYR A 212 8.00 26.47 16.18
CA TYR A 212 6.58 26.73 16.24
C TYR A 212 6.10 26.69 17.70
N ASP A 213 6.04 27.85 18.36
CA ASP A 213 5.32 28.01 19.62
C ASP A 213 3.80 28.00 19.36
N ARG A 214 3.26 26.81 19.06
CA ARG A 214 1.85 26.61 18.73
C ARG A 214 1.07 26.16 19.97
N LYS A 215 -0.18 26.62 20.08
CA LYS A 215 -1.14 26.14 21.09
C LYS A 215 -1.63 24.71 20.83
N THR A 216 -1.40 24.18 19.62
CA THR A 216 -1.83 22.83 19.23
C THR A 216 -0.69 22.05 18.60
N TYR A 217 -0.58 20.78 18.99
CA TYR A 217 0.39 19.82 18.46
C TYR A 217 -0.33 18.61 17.89
N TYR A 218 0.15 18.12 16.76
CA TYR A 218 -0.32 16.87 16.18
C TYR A 218 0.70 15.79 16.50
N ILE A 219 0.35 14.91 17.44
CA ILE A 219 1.19 13.79 17.86
C ILE A 219 0.70 12.55 17.12
N ARG A 220 1.61 11.88 16.41
CA ARG A 220 1.34 10.56 15.85
C ARG A 220 1.80 9.52 16.87
N ARG A 221 0.90 8.64 17.28
CA ARG A 221 1.24 7.51 18.16
C ARG A 221 1.31 6.23 17.35
N ALA A 222 2.26 5.36 17.70
CA ALA A 222 2.38 4.04 17.11
C ALA A 222 1.10 3.21 17.30
N ASP A 223 0.41 3.39 18.43
CA ASP A 223 -0.81 2.65 18.80
C ASP A 223 -2.03 2.97 17.92
N THR A 224 -2.04 4.12 17.22
CA THR A 224 -3.17 4.56 16.38
C THR A 224 -2.68 5.09 15.03
N PRO A 225 -2.14 4.21 14.18
CA PRO A 225 -1.32 4.65 13.08
C PRO A 225 -2.19 5.04 11.88
N GLY A 226 -2.64 6.29 11.88
CA GLY A 226 -3.65 6.83 10.96
C GLY A 226 -4.43 7.99 11.58
N LEU A 227 -4.37 8.11 12.91
CA LEU A 227 -4.92 9.22 13.66
C LEU A 227 -3.79 10.13 14.15
N TYR A 228 -3.94 11.42 13.92
CA TYR A 228 -3.17 12.42 14.61
C TYR A 228 -3.92 12.82 15.88
N TRP A 229 -3.21 12.75 17.01
CA TRP A 229 -3.68 13.30 18.27
C TRP A 229 -3.43 14.80 18.21
N LYS A 230 -4.47 15.57 17.95
CA LYS A 230 -4.44 17.03 18.09
C LYS A 230 -4.54 17.34 19.58
N VAL A 231 -3.40 17.60 20.19
CA VAL A 231 -3.24 17.95 21.60
C VAL A 231 -3.28 19.47 21.72
N PHE A 232 -4.24 19.98 22.49
CA PHE A 232 -4.31 21.39 22.85
C PHE A 232 -3.50 21.58 24.13
N LEU A 233 -2.41 22.36 24.05
CA LEU A 233 -1.71 22.83 25.24
C LEU A 233 -2.48 24.03 25.76
N SER A 234 -3.01 23.91 26.97
CA SER A 234 -3.54 25.04 27.73
C SER A 234 -2.36 25.95 28.05
N LYS A 235 -2.26 27.08 27.36
CA LYS A 235 -1.61 28.27 27.94
C LYS A 235 -2.71 28.97 28.71
N ASP A 236 -2.53 29.05 30.03
CA ASP A 236 -3.53 29.49 31.00
C ASP A 236 -4.19 30.81 30.59
N ASN A 237 -5.53 30.78 30.44
CA ASN A 237 -6.49 31.53 31.23
C ASN A 237 -7.86 31.45 30.57
N ASP A 238 -8.82 30.94 31.34
CA ASP A 238 -10.24 31.01 31.08
C ASP A 238 -10.67 32.47 30.91
N THR A 239 -10.92 32.90 29.68
CA THR A 239 -11.83 34.01 29.36
C THR A 239 -12.47 33.72 28.02
N ASP A 240 -13.38 32.76 27.98
CA ASP A 240 -14.42 32.64 26.96
C ASP A 240 -15.59 31.78 27.50
N ALA A 241 -15.89 31.96 28.79
CA ALA A 241 -17.25 31.76 29.28
C ALA A 241 -18.05 33.04 28.95
N ASP A 242 -19.27 32.86 28.45
CA ASP A 242 -20.34 33.86 28.38
C ASP A 242 -20.48 34.74 27.13
N ILE A 243 -20.53 34.15 25.92
CA ILE A 243 -21.15 34.86 24.76
C ILE A 243 -22.30 34.08 24.09
N THR A 244 -22.53 32.80 24.38
CA THR A 244 -23.60 32.04 23.70
C THR A 244 -24.96 31.94 24.41
N ASP A 245 -25.11 32.39 25.67
CA ASP A 245 -26.38 32.25 26.41
C ASP A 245 -27.17 33.55 26.65
N LYS A 246 -26.65 34.73 26.29
CA LYS A 246 -27.38 36.02 26.47
C LYS A 246 -28.31 36.45 25.34
N LYS A 247 -28.57 35.60 24.34
CA LYS A 247 -29.47 35.93 23.20
C LYS A 247 -30.83 35.22 23.21
N LYS A 248 -31.21 34.59 24.33
CA LYS A 248 -32.50 33.88 24.47
C LYS A 248 -33.45 34.45 25.54
N GLU A 249 -33.10 35.51 26.25
CA GLU A 249 -33.96 36.09 27.31
C GLU A 249 -34.65 37.42 26.96
N GLU A 250 -34.47 37.97 25.76
CA GLU A 250 -35.23 39.15 25.33
C GLU A 250 -36.31 38.78 24.30
N LEU A 251 -37.31 38.02 24.72
CA LEU A 251 -38.55 37.79 23.94
C LEU A 251 -39.70 37.33 24.86
N GLU A 252 -40.07 38.15 25.83
CA GLU A 252 -41.44 38.16 26.39
C GLU A 252 -41.87 39.61 26.72
N PRO A 253 -42.93 40.15 26.09
CA PRO A 253 -43.59 41.35 26.59
C PRO A 253 -44.61 40.99 27.68
N SER A 254 -44.47 41.68 28.80
CA SER A 254 -45.39 41.76 29.93
C SER A 254 -46.80 42.24 29.55
N SER A 255 -47.80 41.58 30.14
CA SER A 255 -49.11 42.07 30.61
C SER A 255 -49.98 42.95 29.71
#